data_AF-A0A8E0I3E9-F1
#
_entry.id   AF-A0A8E0I3E9-F1
#
_cell.length_a   1.000
_cell.length_b   1.000
_cell.length_c   1.000
_cell.angle_alpha   90.00
_cell.angle_beta   90.00
_cell.angle_gamma   90.00
#
_symmetry.space_group_name_H-M   'P 1'
#
loop_
_entity.id
_entity.type
_entity.pdbx_description
1 polymer ?
#
loop_
_entity_poly.entity_id
_entity_poly.type
_entity_poly.pdbx_seq_one_letter_code
_entity_poly.pdbx_strand_id
1 'polypeptide(L)'
;MITAGTPVKTVETLANGDTITTYTTTNIYHKIAHQVVNKTVNVDEAGNVLTSTDGYTKVSSSDKSVDTTDPKTGDVTTTVTTTVVWKKNETPTHIVVNKTVNVDEDKNVLTSTDGYTVVSSSKQSVDTTDPKTGNITTTITTTVVWKRTPQRFIINNTVNVDDAGNTLTNTNGYTQVSSSRKSADVTDAQTGNITTTFTTTIVWKKDTKPNTTVINKTVNVDDKGNMLTSTDGYYFISQSSTWQSSTDSTGHTTETTIFTNKYHKPEAKTVYKEVDVDEGGFALADKTGYIQISSTPTSATVLDPNNWDMVTTVTTTNVWRNVAAAGTIIGAIKSVNDAVIVLIQDQVTKQDQKVSIEQGQQYTDAELTQAVAKKFNVLVNGEQARTNKTQTVITSDTKAFEMEAPRAVEVMYNFSHTRPINPPATGHEEVSYQKGETYMNRSTENISSSQFFKKDVVGNADKLSTLIANAMFQQYIVGERPENNGGVTGGHYQNIINSGFKNIVIGVYVVDNGDIYTATTAVATGNDGTYNGN
;
A
#
# COMPACT_ATOMS: atom_id res chain seq x y z
N MET A 1 -36.03 -52.83 -51.86
CA MET A 1 -35.60 -53.75 -52.95
C MET A 1 -34.58 -52.98 -53.76
N ILE A 2 -33.34 -53.44 -53.87
CA ILE A 2 -32.27 -52.69 -54.55
C ILE A 2 -32.22 -53.04 -56.04
N THR A 3 -32.34 -54.33 -56.36
CA THR A 3 -32.33 -54.79 -57.75
C THR A 3 -33.37 -55.89 -57.92
N ALA A 4 -34.28 -55.71 -58.88
CA ALA A 4 -35.18 -56.76 -59.31
C ALA A 4 -34.45 -57.66 -60.33
N GLY A 5 -34.52 -58.98 -60.13
CA GLY A 5 -33.98 -59.93 -61.09
C GLY A 5 -34.85 -59.95 -62.35
N THR A 6 -34.23 -60.12 -63.50
CA THR A 6 -34.96 -60.50 -64.71
C THR A 6 -35.29 -61.99 -64.65
N PRO A 7 -36.54 -62.41 -64.91
CA PRO A 7 -36.91 -63.82 -64.87
C PRO A 7 -36.10 -64.61 -65.89
N VAL A 8 -35.36 -65.61 -65.44
CA VAL A 8 -34.65 -66.53 -66.32
C VAL A 8 -35.55 -67.74 -66.57
N LYS A 9 -35.83 -68.01 -67.84
CA LYS A 9 -36.64 -69.14 -68.29
C LYS A 9 -35.76 -70.36 -68.50
N THR A 10 -36.10 -71.47 -67.87
CA THR A 10 -35.59 -72.80 -68.21
C THR A 10 -36.74 -73.66 -68.71
N VAL A 11 -36.49 -74.43 -69.77
CA VAL A 11 -37.47 -75.36 -70.33
C VAL A 11 -36.87 -76.75 -70.33
N GLU A 12 -37.54 -77.66 -69.66
CA GLU A 12 -37.21 -79.08 -69.65
C GLU A 12 -38.28 -79.84 -70.43
N THR A 13 -37.87 -80.73 -71.32
CA THR A 13 -38.79 -81.57 -72.11
C THR A 13 -38.69 -82.99 -71.58
N LEU A 14 -39.82 -83.55 -71.16
CA LEU A 14 -39.91 -84.89 -70.60
C LEU A 14 -39.99 -85.94 -71.72
N ALA A 15 -39.65 -87.20 -71.40
CA ALA A 15 -39.57 -88.28 -72.38
C ALA A 15 -40.90 -88.61 -73.08
N ASN A 16 -42.03 -88.18 -72.52
CA ASN A 16 -43.37 -88.32 -73.11
C ASN A 16 -43.75 -87.17 -74.06
N GLY A 17 -42.87 -86.18 -74.26
CA GLY A 17 -43.07 -85.05 -75.17
C GLY A 17 -43.59 -83.76 -74.53
N ASP A 18 -43.95 -83.78 -73.24
CA ASP A 18 -44.40 -82.57 -72.53
C ASP A 18 -43.22 -81.67 -72.13
N THR A 19 -43.46 -80.36 -72.04
CA THR A 19 -42.44 -79.41 -71.53
C THR A 19 -42.87 -78.76 -70.23
N ILE A 20 -41.95 -78.71 -69.25
CA ILE A 20 -42.08 -77.86 -68.06
C ILE A 20 -41.23 -76.61 -68.29
N THR A 21 -41.86 -75.45 -68.16
CA THR A 21 -41.17 -74.16 -68.16
C THR A 21 -41.14 -73.60 -66.74
N THR A 22 -39.95 -73.32 -66.23
CA THR A 22 -39.78 -72.61 -64.95
C THR A 22 -39.18 -71.24 -65.20
N TYR A 23 -39.74 -70.23 -64.53
CA TYR A 23 -39.15 -68.89 -64.47
C TYR A 23 -38.60 -68.66 -63.07
N THR A 24 -37.29 -68.45 -62.98
CA THR A 24 -36.64 -68.10 -61.72
C THR A 24 -36.29 -66.63 -61.72
N THR A 25 -36.80 -65.90 -60.72
CA THR A 25 -36.49 -64.48 -60.52
C THR A 25 -35.74 -64.32 -59.19
N THR A 26 -34.52 -63.79 -59.24
CA THR A 26 -33.73 -63.52 -58.04
C THR A 26 -33.76 -62.03 -57.71
N ASN A 27 -34.44 -61.65 -56.64
CA ASN A 27 -34.51 -60.26 -56.17
C ASN A 27 -33.51 -60.03 -55.04
N ILE A 28 -32.80 -58.90 -55.06
CA ILE A 28 -31.86 -58.50 -54.02
C ILE A 28 -32.52 -57.45 -53.12
N TYR A 29 -32.58 -57.75 -51.82
CA TYR A 29 -33.13 -56.87 -50.80
C TYR A 29 -32.02 -56.40 -49.85
N HIS A 30 -32.11 -55.14 -49.45
CA HIS A 30 -31.25 -54.52 -48.44
C HIS A 30 -32.12 -54.01 -47.30
N LYS A 31 -31.63 -54.19 -46.08
CA LYS A 31 -32.28 -53.70 -44.87
C LYS A 31 -31.74 -52.29 -44.59
N ILE A 32 -32.63 -51.30 -44.68
CA ILE A 32 -32.29 -49.90 -44.43
C ILE A 32 -31.74 -49.73 -43.01
N ALA A 33 -30.56 -49.14 -42.90
CA ALA A 33 -29.90 -48.79 -41.66
C ALA A 33 -30.08 -47.30 -41.36
N HIS A 34 -30.20 -46.98 -40.07
CA HIS A 34 -30.25 -45.61 -39.55
C HIS A 34 -29.04 -45.39 -38.64
N GLN A 35 -28.32 -44.29 -38.86
CA GLN A 35 -27.21 -43.88 -37.99
C GLN A 35 -27.29 -42.40 -37.65
N VAL A 36 -26.79 -42.04 -36.48
CA VAL A 36 -26.73 -40.65 -36.00
C VAL A 36 -25.27 -40.23 -35.82
N VAL A 37 -24.92 -39.05 -36.34
CA VAL A 37 -23.59 -38.46 -36.23
C VAL A 37 -23.71 -37.11 -35.53
N ASN A 38 -23.04 -36.95 -34.39
CA ASN A 38 -23.02 -35.71 -33.63
C ASN A 38 -21.75 -34.90 -33.94
N LYS A 39 -21.91 -33.60 -34.16
CA LYS A 39 -20.81 -32.64 -34.38
C LYS A 39 -21.00 -31.42 -33.48
N THR A 40 -19.93 -30.92 -32.90
CA THR A 40 -19.94 -29.67 -32.12
C THR A 40 -19.10 -28.62 -32.83
N VAL A 41 -19.64 -27.41 -32.94
CA VAL A 41 -18.96 -26.24 -33.51
C VAL A 41 -18.96 -25.14 -32.44
N ASN A 42 -17.76 -24.71 -32.03
CA ASN A 42 -17.61 -23.57 -31.12
C ASN A 42 -17.45 -22.30 -31.95
N VAL A 43 -18.19 -21.24 -31.63
CA VAL A 43 -18.07 -19.93 -32.28
C VAL A 43 -17.99 -18.82 -31.24
N ASP A 44 -17.40 -17.68 -31.60
CA ASP A 44 -17.50 -16.47 -30.77
C ASP A 44 -18.84 -15.74 -30.96
N GLU A 45 -19.09 -14.68 -30.18
CA GLU A 45 -20.30 -13.85 -30.29
C GLU A 45 -20.48 -13.15 -31.65
N ALA A 46 -19.41 -13.05 -32.45
CA ALA A 46 -19.45 -12.52 -33.81
C ALA A 46 -19.68 -13.62 -34.88
N GLY A 47 -19.73 -14.90 -34.48
CA GLY A 47 -19.96 -16.05 -35.36
C GLY A 47 -18.70 -16.67 -35.95
N ASN A 48 -17.50 -16.28 -35.52
CA ASN A 48 -16.25 -16.87 -35.99
C ASN A 48 -16.00 -18.22 -35.31
N VAL A 49 -15.58 -19.24 -36.07
CA VAL A 49 -15.28 -20.56 -35.53
C VAL A 49 -14.03 -20.53 -34.64
N LEU A 50 -14.16 -21.09 -33.45
CA LEU A 50 -13.11 -21.19 -32.44
C LEU A 50 -12.45 -22.57 -32.47
N THR A 51 -11.13 -22.59 -32.51
CA THR A 51 -10.32 -23.81 -32.40
C THR A 51 -10.01 -24.22 -30.95
N SER A 52 -10.18 -23.29 -29.98
CA SER A 52 -10.09 -23.52 -28.54
C SER A 52 -11.10 -22.63 -27.81
N THR A 53 -11.57 -23.07 -26.64
CA THR A 53 -12.47 -22.33 -25.75
C THR A 53 -11.75 -21.75 -24.54
N ASP A 54 -10.43 -21.87 -24.47
CA ASP A 54 -9.63 -21.35 -23.35
C ASP A 54 -9.68 -19.82 -23.33
N GLY A 55 -10.01 -19.25 -22.16
CA GLY A 55 -10.20 -17.81 -22.02
C GLY A 55 -11.54 -17.30 -22.56
N TYR A 56 -12.53 -18.18 -22.76
CA TYR A 56 -13.90 -17.81 -23.12
C TYR A 56 -14.92 -18.37 -22.12
N THR A 57 -16.07 -17.71 -22.02
CA THR A 57 -17.22 -18.15 -21.21
C THR A 57 -18.38 -18.52 -22.13
N LYS A 58 -19.03 -19.66 -21.88
CA LYS A 58 -20.17 -20.13 -22.68
C LYS A 58 -21.36 -19.19 -22.53
N VAL A 59 -21.88 -18.71 -23.65
CA VAL A 59 -23.05 -17.81 -23.71
C VAL A 59 -24.32 -18.60 -23.97
N SER A 60 -24.31 -19.45 -25.00
CA SER A 60 -25.50 -20.21 -25.42
C SER A 60 -25.13 -21.47 -26.21
N SER A 61 -26.11 -22.34 -26.44
CA SER A 61 -25.96 -23.59 -27.20
C SER A 61 -27.23 -23.85 -27.99
N SER A 62 -27.10 -24.30 -29.24
CA SER A 62 -28.24 -24.64 -30.10
C SER A 62 -27.92 -25.84 -30.97
N ASP A 63 -28.93 -26.66 -31.26
CA ASP A 63 -28.79 -27.88 -32.05
C ASP A 63 -29.58 -27.79 -33.36
N LYS A 64 -28.99 -28.32 -34.44
CA LYS A 64 -29.66 -28.49 -35.72
C LYS A 64 -29.42 -29.88 -36.27
N SER A 65 -30.49 -30.62 -36.58
CA SER A 65 -30.44 -31.94 -37.20
C SER A 65 -30.75 -31.86 -38.70
N VAL A 66 -30.04 -32.66 -39.50
CA VAL A 66 -30.29 -32.83 -40.93
C VAL A 66 -30.16 -34.32 -41.29
N ASP A 67 -31.17 -34.86 -41.95
CA ASP A 67 -31.15 -36.22 -42.47
C ASP A 67 -30.64 -36.25 -43.90
N THR A 68 -29.84 -37.26 -44.20
CA THR A 68 -29.37 -37.56 -45.56
C THR A 68 -29.63 -39.03 -45.85
N THR A 69 -30.17 -39.32 -47.03
CA THR A 69 -30.50 -40.69 -47.45
C THR A 69 -29.58 -41.12 -48.58
N ASP A 70 -28.96 -42.29 -48.46
CA ASP A 70 -28.15 -42.86 -49.54
C ASP A 70 -29.07 -43.24 -50.71
N PRO A 71 -28.87 -42.66 -51.91
CA PRO A 71 -29.77 -42.88 -53.03
C PRO A 71 -29.70 -44.29 -53.64
N LYS A 72 -28.69 -45.11 -53.29
CA LYS A 72 -28.49 -46.48 -53.79
C LYS A 72 -28.98 -47.54 -52.80
N THR A 73 -28.77 -47.32 -51.51
CA THR A 73 -29.15 -48.30 -50.46
C THR A 73 -30.42 -47.91 -49.71
N GLY A 74 -30.75 -46.63 -49.64
CA GLY A 74 -31.87 -46.09 -48.86
C GLY A 74 -31.53 -45.86 -47.39
N ASP A 75 -30.27 -46.06 -46.96
CA ASP A 75 -29.82 -45.85 -45.59
C ASP A 75 -29.89 -44.37 -45.19
N VAL A 76 -30.26 -44.08 -43.94
CA VAL A 76 -30.43 -42.71 -43.45
C VAL A 76 -29.36 -42.37 -42.43
N THR A 77 -28.67 -41.25 -42.66
CA THR A 77 -27.74 -40.65 -41.70
C THR A 77 -28.29 -39.32 -41.19
N THR A 78 -28.61 -39.25 -39.92
CA THR A 78 -29.00 -38.01 -39.22
C THR A 78 -27.75 -37.35 -38.66
N THR A 79 -27.41 -36.15 -39.14
CA THR A 79 -26.31 -35.36 -38.58
C THR A 79 -26.87 -34.29 -37.64
N VAL A 80 -26.51 -34.34 -36.36
CA VAL A 80 -26.86 -33.31 -35.37
C VAL A 80 -25.64 -32.41 -35.16
N THR A 81 -25.78 -31.12 -35.43
CA THR A 81 -24.74 -30.11 -35.22
C THR A 81 -25.11 -29.21 -34.05
N THR A 82 -24.34 -29.29 -32.97
CA THR A 82 -24.43 -28.41 -31.80
C THR A 82 -23.52 -27.20 -32.00
N THR A 83 -24.09 -26.01 -32.09
CA THR A 83 -23.32 -24.75 -32.12
C THR A 83 -23.32 -24.13 -30.74
N VAL A 84 -22.12 -23.94 -30.16
CA VAL A 84 -21.93 -23.31 -28.85
C VAL A 84 -21.30 -21.93 -29.06
N VAL A 85 -21.96 -20.89 -28.55
CA VAL A 85 -21.49 -19.50 -28.64
C VAL A 85 -20.70 -19.15 -27.37
N TRP A 86 -19.54 -18.56 -27.56
CA TRP A 86 -18.57 -18.25 -26.51
C TRP A 86 -18.20 -16.76 -26.51
N LYS A 87 -18.12 -16.17 -25.31
CA LYS A 87 -17.68 -14.79 -25.09
C LYS A 87 -16.23 -14.77 -24.62
N LYS A 88 -15.37 -13.98 -25.25
CA LYS A 88 -13.96 -13.85 -24.85
C LYS A 88 -13.85 -13.14 -23.51
N ASN A 89 -13.04 -13.67 -22.60
CA ASN A 89 -12.74 -13.04 -21.33
C ASN A 89 -11.69 -11.96 -21.57
N GLU A 90 -12.08 -10.69 -21.45
CA GLU A 90 -11.13 -9.57 -21.49
C GLU A 90 -10.50 -9.40 -20.11
N THR A 91 -9.18 -9.22 -20.08
CA THR A 91 -8.47 -8.87 -18.86
C THR A 91 -8.68 -7.37 -18.63
N PRO A 92 -9.27 -6.94 -17.51
CA PRO A 92 -9.46 -5.53 -17.22
C PRO A 92 -8.13 -4.79 -17.23
N THR A 93 -8.10 -3.63 -17.86
CA THR A 93 -6.96 -2.71 -17.78
C THR A 93 -7.11 -1.79 -16.58
N HIS A 94 -5.98 -1.52 -15.91
CA HIS A 94 -5.91 -0.61 -14.77
C HIS A 94 -5.07 0.61 -15.13
N ILE A 95 -5.68 1.80 -15.07
CA ILE A 95 -5.00 3.07 -15.35
C ILE A 95 -5.05 4.01 -14.14
N VAL A 96 -4.00 4.80 -13.94
CA VAL A 96 -3.87 5.74 -12.82
C VAL A 96 -3.89 7.18 -13.37
N VAL A 97 -4.76 8.02 -12.82
CA VAL A 97 -4.88 9.44 -13.17
C VAL A 97 -4.56 10.30 -11.95
N ASN A 98 -3.59 11.22 -12.08
CA ASN A 98 -3.19 12.13 -11.00
C ASN A 98 -3.81 13.51 -11.20
N LYS A 99 -4.44 14.05 -10.15
CA LYS A 99 -5.01 15.41 -10.11
C LYS A 99 -4.50 16.16 -8.89
N THR A 100 -4.19 17.45 -9.04
CA THR A 100 -3.80 18.32 -7.92
C THR A 100 -4.80 19.46 -7.76
N VAL A 101 -5.18 19.76 -6.52
CA VAL A 101 -6.05 20.89 -6.14
C VAL A 101 -5.35 21.71 -5.07
N ASN A 102 -5.13 23.00 -5.32
CA ASN A 102 -4.55 23.92 -4.36
C ASN A 102 -5.68 24.67 -3.64
N VAL A 103 -5.66 24.69 -2.31
CA VAL A 103 -6.63 25.43 -1.49
C VAL A 103 -5.93 26.23 -0.40
N ASP A 104 -6.58 27.29 0.10
CA ASP A 104 -6.12 27.97 1.32
C ASP A 104 -6.54 27.23 2.62
N GLU A 105 -6.14 27.75 3.79
CA GLU A 105 -6.51 27.19 5.11
C GLU A 105 -8.05 27.13 5.31
N ASP A 106 -8.80 27.99 4.64
CA ASP A 106 -10.27 28.05 4.66
C ASP A 106 -10.94 27.18 3.57
N LYS A 107 -10.14 26.39 2.82
CA LYS A 107 -10.53 25.49 1.73
C LYS A 107 -11.02 26.17 0.45
N ASN A 108 -10.73 27.45 0.25
CA ASN A 108 -11.00 28.12 -1.02
C ASN A 108 -9.95 27.69 -2.07
N VAL A 109 -10.40 27.39 -3.29
CA VAL A 109 -9.50 26.97 -4.37
C VAL A 109 -8.64 28.14 -4.84
N LEU A 110 -7.32 27.90 -4.88
CA LEU A 110 -6.32 28.85 -5.33
C LEU A 110 -5.98 28.62 -6.81
N THR A 111 -6.02 29.70 -7.59
CA THR A 111 -5.59 29.71 -9.00
C THR A 111 -4.10 30.01 -9.17
N SER A 112 -3.46 30.61 -8.15
CA SER A 112 -2.02 30.79 -8.03
C SER A 112 -1.60 30.57 -6.57
N THR A 113 -0.37 30.11 -6.37
CA THR A 113 0.23 29.84 -5.05
C THR A 113 1.31 30.86 -4.69
N ASP A 114 1.45 31.94 -5.47
CA ASP A 114 2.44 32.99 -5.22
C ASP A 114 2.13 33.73 -3.91
N GLY A 115 3.13 33.86 -3.04
CA GLY A 115 2.96 34.48 -1.71
C GLY A 115 2.29 33.56 -0.68
N TYR A 116 2.20 32.25 -0.97
CA TYR A 116 1.74 31.24 -0.02
C TYR A 116 2.83 30.21 0.27
N THR A 117 2.76 29.63 1.47
CA THR A 117 3.60 28.52 1.95
C THR A 117 2.74 27.27 2.15
N VAL A 118 3.25 26.10 1.77
CA VAL A 118 2.52 24.83 1.92
C VAL A 118 2.37 24.47 3.39
N VAL A 119 1.13 24.28 3.84
CA VAL A 119 0.81 23.81 5.20
C VAL A 119 0.82 22.29 5.24
N SER A 120 0.11 21.67 4.31
CA SER A 120 -0.04 20.22 4.25
C SER A 120 -0.48 19.78 2.86
N SER A 121 -0.36 18.49 2.57
CA SER A 121 -1.05 17.89 1.45
C SER A 121 -1.65 16.55 1.84
N SER A 122 -2.82 16.23 1.30
CA SER A 122 -3.46 14.93 1.43
C SER A 122 -3.68 14.31 0.06
N LYS A 123 -3.57 12.99 -0.02
CA LYS A 123 -3.90 12.22 -1.22
C LYS A 123 -5.10 11.34 -0.93
N GLN A 124 -6.07 11.37 -1.83
CA GLN A 124 -7.20 10.45 -1.80
C GLN A 124 -7.23 9.68 -3.12
N SER A 125 -7.24 8.35 -3.03
CA SER A 125 -7.44 7.47 -4.17
C SER A 125 -8.89 7.00 -4.22
N VAL A 126 -9.50 7.10 -5.40
CA VAL A 126 -10.82 6.53 -5.67
C VAL A 126 -10.72 5.67 -6.91
N ASP A 127 -11.17 4.43 -6.79
CA ASP A 127 -11.28 3.51 -7.92
C ASP A 127 -12.65 3.66 -8.55
N THR A 128 -12.67 3.76 -9.88
CA THR A 128 -13.90 3.75 -10.66
C THR A 128 -13.82 2.61 -11.66
N THR A 129 -14.79 1.69 -11.60
CA THR A 129 -14.88 0.57 -12.52
C THR A 129 -15.85 0.92 -13.66
N ASP A 130 -15.41 0.78 -14.91
CA ASP A 130 -16.30 0.88 -16.06
C ASP A 130 -17.27 -0.32 -16.06
N PRO A 131 -18.60 -0.09 -15.93
CA PRO A 131 -19.58 -1.17 -15.83
C PRO A 131 -19.72 -2.00 -17.12
N LYS A 132 -19.18 -1.55 -18.26
CA LYS A 132 -19.24 -2.26 -19.54
C LYS A 132 -18.00 -3.10 -19.82
N THR A 133 -16.83 -2.61 -19.43
CA THR A 133 -15.52 -3.22 -19.78
C THR A 133 -14.81 -3.84 -18.58
N GLY A 134 -15.22 -3.51 -17.35
CA GLY A 134 -14.55 -3.94 -16.13
C GLY A 134 -13.24 -3.20 -15.83
N ASN A 135 -12.78 -2.31 -16.73
CA ASN A 135 -11.56 -1.52 -16.56
C ASN A 135 -11.63 -0.67 -15.29
N ILE A 136 -10.51 -0.61 -14.56
CA ILE A 136 -10.40 0.14 -13.31
C ILE A 136 -9.60 1.41 -13.60
N THR A 137 -10.14 2.56 -13.22
CA THR A 137 -9.41 3.83 -13.19
C THR A 137 -9.23 4.27 -11.75
N THR A 138 -8.00 4.33 -11.27
CA THR A 138 -7.67 4.93 -9.97
C THR A 138 -7.40 6.41 -10.17
N THR A 139 -8.26 7.26 -9.64
CA THR A 139 -8.00 8.70 -9.59
C THR A 139 -7.36 9.05 -8.26
N ILE A 140 -6.13 9.55 -8.30
CA ILE A 140 -5.41 10.06 -7.15
C ILE A 140 -5.56 11.58 -7.15
N THR A 141 -6.35 12.11 -6.22
CA THR A 141 -6.48 13.55 -6.01
C THR A 141 -5.56 13.97 -4.87
N THR A 142 -4.60 14.86 -5.17
CA THR A 142 -3.73 15.51 -4.19
C THR A 142 -4.29 16.89 -3.87
N THR A 143 -4.76 17.09 -2.65
CA THR A 143 -5.17 18.41 -2.16
C THR A 143 -4.01 19.01 -1.39
N VAL A 144 -3.53 20.18 -1.80
CA VAL A 144 -2.45 20.93 -1.12
C VAL A 144 -3.07 22.14 -0.43
N VAL A 145 -2.88 22.24 0.88
CA VAL A 145 -3.34 23.37 1.70
C VAL A 145 -2.21 24.39 1.82
N TRP A 146 -2.54 25.63 1.54
CA TRP A 146 -1.61 26.75 1.46
C TRP A 146 -1.97 27.81 2.49
N LYS A 147 -0.96 28.41 3.12
CA LYS A 147 -1.10 29.52 4.06
C LYS A 147 -0.46 30.75 3.48
N ARG A 148 -1.16 31.87 3.50
CA ARG A 148 -0.62 33.13 2.98
C ARG A 148 0.55 33.58 3.84
N THR A 149 1.68 33.88 3.20
CA THR A 149 2.87 34.37 3.89
C THR A 149 2.74 35.87 4.12
N PRO A 150 2.62 36.33 5.38
CA PRO A 150 2.50 37.76 5.65
C PRO A 150 3.80 38.48 5.29
N GLN A 151 3.70 39.69 4.75
CA GLN A 151 4.88 40.51 4.52
C GLN A 151 5.29 41.22 5.81
N ARG A 152 6.61 41.38 5.98
CA ARG A 152 7.17 42.09 7.13
C ARG A 152 7.87 43.36 6.69
N PHE A 153 7.48 44.48 7.27
CA PHE A 153 8.06 45.80 7.03
C PHE A 153 8.92 46.22 8.21
N ILE A 154 10.05 46.89 7.93
CA ILE A 154 10.97 47.36 8.96
C ILE A 154 11.08 48.88 8.91
N ILE A 155 10.90 49.51 10.06
CA ILE A 155 11.10 50.95 10.26
C ILE A 155 12.13 51.16 11.36
N ASN A 156 13.08 52.07 11.14
CA ASN A 156 14.09 52.43 12.14
C ASN A 156 13.93 53.89 12.58
N ASN A 157 13.69 54.09 13.86
CA ASN A 157 13.61 55.40 14.50
C ASN A 157 14.78 55.61 15.44
N THR A 158 15.36 56.82 15.42
CA THR A 158 16.41 57.22 16.36
C THR A 158 15.93 58.41 17.17
N VAL A 159 16.06 58.32 18.50
CA VAL A 159 15.74 59.38 19.45
C VAL A 159 17.02 59.72 20.21
N ASN A 160 17.47 60.96 20.08
CA ASN A 160 18.61 61.47 20.85
C ASN A 160 18.09 62.16 22.10
N VAL A 161 18.62 61.83 23.26
CA VAL A 161 18.28 62.50 24.53
C VAL A 161 19.54 62.92 25.27
N ASP A 162 19.45 63.97 26.08
CA ASP A 162 20.51 64.30 27.03
C ASP A 162 20.50 63.37 28.26
N ASP A 163 21.45 63.57 29.19
CA ASP A 163 21.58 62.82 30.43
C ASP A 163 20.44 63.07 31.44
N ALA A 164 19.60 64.07 31.19
CA ALA A 164 18.36 64.33 31.93
C ALA A 164 17.11 63.76 31.24
N GLY A 165 17.25 63.19 30.03
CA GLY A 165 16.17 62.59 29.25
C GLY A 165 15.44 63.54 28.29
N ASN A 166 15.92 64.77 28.10
CA ASN A 166 15.32 65.71 27.15
C ASN A 166 15.74 65.39 25.72
N THR A 167 14.78 65.43 24.78
CA THR A 167 15.05 65.19 23.36
C THR A 167 15.98 66.24 22.76
N LEU A 168 17.01 65.78 22.06
CA LEU A 168 17.97 66.59 21.33
C LEU A 168 17.66 66.55 19.83
N THR A 169 17.57 67.73 19.21
CA THR A 169 17.50 67.88 17.76
C THR A 169 18.88 67.98 17.09
N ASN A 170 19.91 68.25 17.88
CA ASN A 170 21.31 68.31 17.46
C ASN A 170 22.20 67.71 18.57
N THR A 171 23.16 66.88 18.18
CA THR A 171 24.08 66.19 19.10
C THR A 171 25.46 66.83 19.14
N ASN A 172 25.73 67.88 18.34
CA ASN A 172 26.99 68.62 18.40
C ASN A 172 27.16 69.27 19.78
N GLY A 173 28.38 69.22 20.31
CA GLY A 173 28.67 69.63 21.68
C GLY A 173 28.34 68.55 22.73
N TYR A 174 28.01 67.32 22.33
CA TYR A 174 27.75 66.21 23.25
C TYR A 174 28.59 64.97 22.90
N THR A 175 28.90 64.17 23.92
CA THR A 175 29.54 62.85 23.80
C THR A 175 28.51 61.74 24.04
N GLN A 176 28.50 60.70 23.21
CA GLN A 176 27.59 59.55 23.39
C GLN A 176 27.95 58.79 24.67
N VAL A 177 26.97 58.55 25.53
CA VAL A 177 27.12 57.81 26.78
C VAL A 177 26.66 56.37 26.61
N SER A 178 25.49 56.19 26.01
CA SER A 178 24.90 54.87 25.82
C SER A 178 23.94 54.86 24.63
N SER A 179 23.64 53.65 24.16
CA SER A 179 22.63 53.39 23.15
C SER A 179 21.81 52.19 23.60
N SER A 180 20.50 52.28 23.45
CA SER A 180 19.58 51.19 23.74
C SER A 180 18.55 51.07 22.63
N ARG A 181 18.10 49.85 22.35
CA ARG A 181 17.15 49.57 21.26
C ARG A 181 15.97 48.77 21.79
N LYS A 182 14.77 49.16 21.38
CA LYS A 182 13.54 48.41 21.59
C LYS A 182 12.82 48.21 20.27
N SER A 183 12.02 47.16 20.16
CA SER A 183 11.19 46.87 19.00
C SER A 183 9.74 46.71 19.39
N ALA A 184 8.84 47.10 18.50
CA ALA A 184 7.41 46.86 18.62
C ALA A 184 6.87 46.35 17.28
N ASP A 185 6.03 45.32 17.34
CA ASP A 185 5.33 44.77 16.18
C ASP A 185 3.89 45.27 16.15
N VAL A 186 3.44 45.66 14.97
CA VAL A 186 2.03 45.97 14.69
C VAL A 186 1.57 45.08 13.55
N THR A 187 0.55 44.27 13.80
CA THR A 187 -0.06 43.40 12.78
C THR A 187 -1.27 44.10 12.18
N ASP A 188 -1.29 44.23 10.86
CA ASP A 188 -2.44 44.70 10.12
C ASP A 188 -3.53 43.61 10.10
N ALA A 189 -4.72 43.93 10.61
CA ALA A 189 -5.79 42.95 10.82
C ALA A 189 -6.43 42.42 9.52
N GLN A 190 -6.28 43.11 8.39
CA GLN A 190 -6.88 42.70 7.11
C GLN A 190 -5.90 41.90 6.26
N THR A 191 -4.63 42.29 6.28
CA THR A 191 -3.60 41.68 5.44
C THR A 191 -2.78 40.62 6.19
N GLY A 192 -2.74 40.70 7.53
CA GLY A 192 -1.85 39.91 8.38
C GLY A 192 -0.41 40.41 8.37
N ASN A 193 -0.09 41.44 7.58
CA ASN A 193 1.26 41.98 7.47
C ASN A 193 1.74 42.55 8.80
N ILE A 194 3.04 42.44 9.06
CA ILE A 194 3.65 42.87 10.32
C ILE A 194 4.58 44.04 10.03
N THR A 195 4.38 45.16 10.71
CA THR A 195 5.33 46.27 10.71
C THR A 195 6.11 46.25 12.02
N THR A 196 7.41 45.98 11.95
CA THR A 196 8.32 46.05 13.09
C THR A 196 8.98 47.42 13.12
N THR A 197 8.71 48.19 14.17
CA THR A 197 9.39 49.47 14.41
C THR A 197 10.49 49.27 15.46
N PHE A 198 11.72 49.58 15.08
CA PHE A 198 12.85 49.63 15.99
C PHE A 198 13.12 51.07 16.42
N THR A 199 13.07 51.32 17.72
CA THR A 199 13.42 52.62 18.30
C THR A 199 14.75 52.50 19.01
N THR A 200 15.74 53.24 18.51
CA THR A 200 17.06 53.40 19.13
C THR A 200 17.09 54.69 19.92
N THR A 201 17.28 54.59 21.24
CA THR A 201 17.45 55.74 22.12
C THR A 201 18.93 55.90 22.45
N ILE A 202 19.51 57.03 22.07
CA ILE A 202 20.91 57.38 22.32
C ILE A 202 20.95 58.46 23.40
N VAL A 203 21.69 58.20 24.47
CA VAL A 203 21.90 59.15 25.56
C VAL A 203 23.22 59.88 25.35
N TRP A 204 23.17 61.20 25.42
CA TRP A 204 24.27 62.10 25.15
C TRP A 204 24.58 62.96 26.38
N LYS A 205 25.86 63.18 26.65
CA LYS A 205 26.31 64.06 27.73
C LYS A 205 26.99 65.29 27.16
N LYS A 206 26.58 66.47 27.61
CA LYS A 206 27.12 67.75 27.13
C LYS A 206 28.62 67.85 27.45
N ASP A 207 29.41 68.22 26.45
CA ASP A 207 30.84 68.45 26.62
C ASP A 207 31.08 69.83 27.24
N THR A 208 32.02 69.91 28.18
CA THR A 208 32.36 71.12 28.94
C THR A 208 33.83 71.51 28.81
N LYS A 209 34.60 70.85 27.93
CA LYS A 209 36.00 71.19 27.68
C LYS A 209 36.11 72.61 27.10
N PRO A 210 36.93 73.50 27.70
CA PRO A 210 37.17 74.83 27.15
C PRO A 210 37.91 74.74 25.80
N ASN A 211 37.72 75.73 24.92
CA ASN A 211 38.35 75.82 23.59
C ASN A 211 38.22 74.55 22.72
N THR A 212 37.10 73.82 22.86
CA THR A 212 36.82 72.59 22.11
C THR A 212 35.46 72.66 21.43
N THR A 213 35.37 72.24 20.17
CA THR A 213 34.12 72.03 19.43
C THR A 213 33.96 70.54 19.14
N VAL A 214 32.87 69.95 19.66
CA VAL A 214 32.51 68.55 19.38
C VAL A 214 31.49 68.48 18.25
N ILE A 215 31.81 67.72 17.21
CA ILE A 215 30.95 67.49 16.05
C ILE A 215 30.64 66.00 15.95
N ASN A 216 29.37 65.67 15.78
CA ASN A 216 28.92 64.30 15.57
C ASN A 216 28.37 64.15 14.16
N LYS A 217 28.86 63.16 13.41
CA LYS A 217 28.35 62.80 12.08
C LYS A 217 27.87 61.36 12.10
N THR A 218 26.73 61.13 11.47
CA THR A 218 26.18 59.78 11.31
C THR A 218 26.15 59.42 9.84
N VAL A 219 26.66 58.24 9.52
CA VAL A 219 26.63 57.64 8.18
C VAL A 219 25.93 56.30 8.28
N ASN A 220 24.92 56.08 7.44
CA ASN A 220 24.24 54.79 7.34
C ASN A 220 24.74 54.07 6.09
N VAL A 221 25.16 52.82 6.26
CA VAL A 221 25.60 51.95 5.17
C VAL A 221 24.91 50.60 5.22
N ASP A 222 24.76 49.95 4.07
CA ASP A 222 24.36 48.55 4.01
C ASP A 222 25.52 47.64 4.43
N ASP A 223 25.26 46.34 4.45
CA ASP A 223 26.20 45.34 4.90
C ASP A 223 27.39 45.11 3.95
N LYS A 224 27.25 45.62 2.72
CA LYS A 224 28.25 45.66 1.64
C LYS A 224 29.03 46.99 1.62
N GLY A 225 28.66 47.96 2.44
CA GLY A 225 29.33 49.25 2.58
C GLY A 225 28.76 50.38 1.70
N ASN A 226 27.64 50.17 1.02
CA ASN A 226 26.99 51.21 0.21
C ASN A 226 26.25 52.20 1.11
N MET A 227 26.35 53.50 0.82
CA MET A 227 25.62 54.51 1.57
C MET A 227 24.11 54.40 1.38
N LEU A 228 23.38 54.52 2.50
CA LEU A 228 21.93 54.47 2.54
C LEU A 228 21.33 55.86 2.73
N THR A 229 20.40 56.24 1.86
CA THR A 229 19.59 57.47 1.99
C THR A 229 18.34 57.27 2.83
N SER A 230 17.88 56.03 2.98
CA SER A 230 16.84 55.60 3.92
C SER A 230 17.22 54.24 4.52
N THR A 231 16.82 54.02 5.77
CA THR A 231 17.00 52.76 6.48
C THR A 231 15.72 51.93 6.53
N ASP A 232 14.67 52.35 5.84
CA ASP A 232 13.40 51.61 5.77
C ASP A 232 13.60 50.30 5.01
N GLY A 233 13.07 49.22 5.57
CA GLY A 233 13.28 47.87 5.05
C GLY A 233 14.66 47.28 5.38
N TYR A 234 15.50 47.96 6.15
CA TYR A 234 16.80 47.44 6.57
C TYR A 234 16.84 47.14 8.09
N TYR A 235 17.46 46.04 8.48
CA TYR A 235 17.70 45.69 9.87
C TYR A 235 19.06 46.23 10.34
N PHE A 236 19.09 47.03 11.42
CA PHE A 236 20.34 47.48 12.01
C PHE A 236 21.13 46.32 12.64
N ILE A 237 22.37 46.15 12.20
CA ILE A 237 23.29 45.09 12.67
C ILE A 237 24.21 45.61 13.76
N SER A 238 24.86 46.75 13.52
CA SER A 238 25.93 47.25 14.38
C SER A 238 26.23 48.72 14.14
N GLN A 239 26.82 49.39 15.13
CA GLN A 239 27.40 50.72 15.00
C GLN A 239 28.88 50.66 15.35
N SER A 240 29.70 51.37 14.57
CA SER A 240 31.09 51.68 14.90
C SER A 240 31.28 53.19 14.94
N SER A 241 32.35 53.64 15.58
CA SER A 241 32.73 55.05 15.58
C SER A 241 34.20 55.21 15.28
N THR A 242 34.53 56.32 14.60
CA THR A 242 35.91 56.78 14.44
C THR A 242 36.00 58.19 14.99
N TRP A 243 37.11 58.49 15.65
CA TRP A 243 37.36 59.78 16.25
C TRP A 243 38.51 60.46 15.52
N GLN A 244 38.35 61.75 15.24
CA GLN A 244 39.35 62.60 14.63
C GLN A 244 39.41 63.91 15.40
N SER A 245 40.61 64.46 15.56
CA SER A 245 40.81 65.75 16.17
C SER A 245 41.80 66.59 15.39
N SER A 246 41.53 67.89 15.32
CA SER A 246 42.41 68.88 14.72
C SER A 246 42.44 70.11 15.60
N THR A 247 43.64 70.66 15.82
CA THR A 247 43.85 71.91 16.57
C THR A 247 44.35 72.98 15.61
N ASP A 248 43.75 74.15 15.65
CA ASP A 248 44.15 75.27 14.80
C ASP A 248 45.33 76.07 15.41
N SER A 249 45.80 77.08 14.68
CA SER A 249 46.90 77.95 15.13
C SER A 249 46.59 78.81 16.36
N THR A 250 45.33 78.83 16.82
CA THR A 250 44.89 79.55 18.02
C THR A 250 44.77 78.64 19.25
N GLY A 251 45.02 77.34 19.09
CA GLY A 251 44.87 76.33 20.15
C GLY A 251 43.43 75.83 20.32
N HIS A 252 42.51 76.21 19.43
CA HIS A 252 41.14 75.72 19.43
C HIS A 252 41.06 74.34 18.79
N THR A 253 40.41 73.39 19.45
CA THR A 253 40.36 71.98 19.03
C THR A 253 38.97 71.62 18.50
N THR A 254 38.91 70.97 17.34
CA THR A 254 37.68 70.37 16.81
C THR A 254 37.79 68.87 16.90
N GLU A 255 36.95 68.26 17.73
CA GLU A 255 36.80 66.81 17.85
C GLU A 255 35.60 66.35 17.02
N THR A 256 35.81 65.50 16.02
CA THR A 256 34.75 64.93 15.20
C THR A 256 34.64 63.43 15.46
N THR A 257 33.45 62.98 15.86
CA THR A 257 33.11 61.57 15.92
C THR A 257 32.21 61.20 14.75
N ILE A 258 32.63 60.22 13.96
CA ILE A 258 31.84 59.69 12.83
C ILE A 258 31.29 58.34 13.24
N PHE A 259 29.98 58.27 13.45
CA PHE A 259 29.24 57.05 13.70
C PHE A 259 28.84 56.40 12.37
N THR A 260 29.29 55.17 12.15
CA THR A 260 28.89 54.38 10.99
C THR A 260 27.92 53.30 11.45
N ASN A 261 26.66 53.42 11.05
CA ASN A 261 25.63 52.44 11.30
C ASN A 261 25.57 51.48 10.12
N LYS A 262 25.70 50.19 10.40
CA LYS A 262 25.64 49.12 9.41
C LYS A 262 24.28 48.43 9.48
N TYR A 263 23.64 48.30 8.33
CA TYR A 263 22.34 47.66 8.20
C TYR A 263 22.36 46.51 7.19
N HIS A 264 21.55 45.48 7.43
CA HIS A 264 21.30 44.38 6.51
C HIS A 264 19.95 44.58 5.83
N LYS A 265 19.82 44.27 4.54
CA LYS A 265 18.50 44.19 3.90
C LYS A 265 18.03 42.75 3.99
N PRO A 266 17.01 42.43 4.79
CA PRO A 266 16.56 41.05 4.94
C PRO A 266 16.20 40.41 3.61
N GLU A 267 16.66 39.18 3.42
CA GLU A 267 16.37 38.34 2.28
C GLU A 267 15.47 37.17 2.67
N ALA A 268 14.66 36.70 1.72
CA ALA A 268 13.87 35.49 1.86
C ALA A 268 14.57 34.34 1.13
N LYS A 269 14.79 33.24 1.84
CA LYS A 269 15.43 32.03 1.30
C LYS A 269 14.56 30.81 1.53
N THR A 270 14.36 30.01 0.49
CA THR A 270 13.70 28.71 0.59
C THR A 270 14.73 27.58 0.53
N VAL A 271 14.62 26.62 1.46
CA VAL A 271 15.45 25.41 1.52
C VAL A 271 14.55 24.19 1.37
N TYR A 272 14.89 23.30 0.44
CA TYR A 272 14.15 22.06 0.21
C TYR A 272 14.88 20.89 0.87
N LYS A 273 14.12 20.07 1.59
CA LYS A 273 14.58 18.82 2.21
C LYS A 273 13.64 17.70 1.79
N GLU A 274 14.20 16.57 1.41
CA GLU A 274 13.43 15.34 1.20
C GLU A 274 13.65 14.38 2.38
N VAL A 275 12.58 13.68 2.75
CA VAL A 275 12.57 12.61 3.74
C VAL A 275 11.87 11.43 3.10
N ASP A 276 12.61 10.37 2.80
CA ASP A 276 12.06 9.16 2.20
C ASP A 276 11.77 8.14 3.29
N VAL A 277 10.52 7.68 3.37
CA VAL A 277 10.07 6.67 4.32
C VAL A 277 9.28 5.56 3.62
N ASP A 278 9.20 4.39 4.23
CA ASP A 278 8.25 3.36 3.81
C ASP A 278 6.82 3.63 4.34
N GLU A 279 5.87 2.75 4.01
CA GLU A 279 4.47 2.83 4.49
C GLU A 279 4.34 2.77 6.02
N GLY A 280 5.35 2.24 6.72
CA GLY A 280 5.42 2.21 8.18
C GLY A 280 6.07 3.45 8.80
N GLY A 281 6.55 4.40 8.00
CA GLY A 281 7.22 5.62 8.47
C GLY A 281 8.72 5.46 8.75
N PHE A 282 9.34 4.35 8.35
CA PHE A 282 10.77 4.13 8.54
C PHE A 282 11.60 4.75 7.42
N ALA A 283 12.72 5.39 7.77
CA ALA A 283 13.59 6.06 6.80
C ALA A 283 14.23 5.09 5.80
N LEU A 284 14.19 5.44 4.52
CA LEU A 284 14.76 4.67 3.42
C LEU A 284 16.01 5.35 2.87
N ALA A 285 17.16 4.70 3.02
CA ALA A 285 18.43 5.16 2.44
C ALA A 285 18.64 4.68 1.00
N ASP A 286 18.03 3.54 0.62
CA ASP A 286 18.03 2.98 -0.73
C ASP A 286 16.59 2.79 -1.20
N LYS A 287 16.30 3.24 -2.43
CA LYS A 287 14.97 3.24 -3.07
C LYS A 287 14.84 2.13 -4.10
N THR A 288 15.90 1.34 -4.30
CA THR A 288 15.91 0.23 -5.25
C THR A 288 14.82 -0.78 -4.88
N GLY A 289 13.89 -1.02 -5.81
CA GLY A 289 12.76 -1.93 -5.57
C GLY A 289 11.58 -1.31 -4.83
N TYR A 290 11.47 0.02 -4.73
CA TYR A 290 10.30 0.74 -4.21
C TYR A 290 9.66 1.68 -5.26
N ILE A 291 8.33 1.86 -5.19
CA ILE A 291 7.56 2.87 -5.93
C ILE A 291 7.11 3.96 -4.95
N GLN A 292 7.23 5.21 -5.37
CA GLN A 292 6.71 6.33 -4.60
C GLN A 292 5.17 6.34 -4.69
N ILE A 293 4.49 6.25 -3.54
CA ILE A 293 3.03 6.25 -3.47
C ILE A 293 2.48 7.53 -2.84
N SER A 294 3.27 8.19 -1.99
CA SER A 294 2.94 9.52 -1.47
C SER A 294 4.13 10.46 -1.53
N SER A 295 3.83 11.75 -1.60
CA SER A 295 4.80 12.83 -1.51
C SER A 295 4.07 14.01 -0.90
N THR A 296 4.44 14.34 0.33
CA THR A 296 3.75 15.31 1.17
C THR A 296 4.72 16.40 1.60
N PRO A 297 4.68 17.59 0.97
CA PRO A 297 5.41 18.75 1.45
C PRO A 297 4.74 19.36 2.68
N THR A 298 5.56 19.70 3.66
CA THR A 298 5.23 20.60 4.77
C THR A 298 6.25 21.72 4.80
N SER A 299 5.87 22.92 5.22
CA SER A 299 6.83 24.03 5.32
C SER A 299 6.79 24.73 6.67
N ALA A 300 7.97 25.19 7.09
CA ALA A 300 8.13 26.01 8.29
C ALA A 300 9.00 27.22 7.93
N THR A 301 8.56 28.41 8.32
CA THR A 301 9.31 29.66 8.12
C THR A 301 9.83 30.15 9.45
N VAL A 302 11.13 30.45 9.51
CA VAL A 302 11.83 30.97 10.69
C VAL A 302 12.53 32.27 10.32
N LEU A 303 12.55 33.21 11.26
CA LEU A 303 13.32 34.45 11.15
C LEU A 303 14.68 34.27 11.84
N ASP A 304 15.77 34.58 11.16
CA ASP A 304 17.10 34.59 11.77
C ASP A 304 17.23 35.84 12.66
N PRO A 305 17.52 35.69 13.96
CA PRO A 305 17.57 36.81 14.88
C PRO A 305 18.72 37.79 14.63
N ASN A 306 19.76 37.41 13.89
CA ASN A 306 21.00 38.18 13.74
C ASN A 306 20.98 39.12 12.52
N ASN A 307 20.33 38.72 11.44
CA ASN A 307 20.23 39.49 10.20
C ASN A 307 18.78 39.77 9.80
N TRP A 308 17.80 39.14 10.45
CA TRP A 308 16.37 39.24 10.14
C TRP A 308 15.95 38.60 8.81
N ASP A 309 16.78 37.73 8.24
CA ASP A 309 16.43 36.94 7.07
C ASP A 309 15.29 35.97 7.39
N MET A 310 14.43 35.72 6.40
CA MET A 310 13.41 34.69 6.47
C MET A 310 13.88 33.43 5.78
N VAL A 311 13.93 32.32 6.50
CA VAL A 311 14.24 31.01 5.96
C VAL A 311 13.01 30.12 6.00
N THR A 312 12.48 29.77 4.83
CA THR A 312 11.41 28.79 4.69
C THR A 312 12.02 27.43 4.38
N THR A 313 11.85 26.46 5.28
CA THR A 313 12.24 25.07 5.03
C THR A 313 11.03 24.29 4.56
N VAL A 314 11.07 23.77 3.33
CA VAL A 314 10.07 22.85 2.78
C VAL A 314 10.60 21.43 2.95
N THR A 315 9.94 20.63 3.79
CA THR A 315 10.25 19.20 3.97
C THR A 315 9.22 18.37 3.21
N THR A 316 9.67 17.67 2.18
CA THR A 316 8.86 16.72 1.41
C THR A 316 9.04 15.32 1.97
N THR A 317 8.01 14.79 2.61
CA THR A 317 7.97 13.40 3.05
C THR A 317 7.45 12.52 1.93
N ASN A 318 8.31 11.70 1.35
CA ASN A 318 7.97 10.72 0.34
C ASN A 318 7.69 9.37 1.00
N VAL A 319 6.52 8.78 0.73
CA VAL A 319 6.18 7.44 1.19
C VAL A 319 6.37 6.48 0.02
N TRP A 320 7.15 5.45 0.23
CA TRP A 320 7.55 4.47 -0.76
C TRP A 320 7.00 3.08 -0.41
N ARG A 321 6.44 2.39 -1.40
CA ARG A 321 5.95 1.01 -1.30
C ARG A 321 6.90 0.08 -2.03
N ASN A 322 7.25 -1.05 -1.46
CA ASN A 322 8.13 -2.03 -2.10
C ASN A 322 7.44 -2.68 -3.34
N VAL A 323 8.02 -2.54 -4.53
CA VAL A 323 7.47 -3.00 -5.82
C VAL A 323 7.68 -4.48 -6.06
N ALA A 324 8.71 -5.10 -5.47
CA ALA A 324 8.93 -6.54 -5.59
C ALA A 324 7.82 -7.36 -4.88
N ALA A 325 6.99 -6.69 -4.08
CA ALA A 325 5.99 -7.28 -3.24
C ALA A 325 4.55 -7.05 -3.76
N ALA A 326 4.29 -5.98 -4.54
CA ALA A 326 2.96 -5.64 -5.01
C ALA A 326 2.38 -6.74 -5.93
N GLY A 327 1.27 -7.36 -5.50
CA GLY A 327 0.67 -8.52 -6.20
C GLY A 327 1.31 -9.87 -5.86
N THR A 328 2.23 -9.92 -4.89
CA THR A 328 2.83 -11.17 -4.38
C THR A 328 2.42 -11.37 -2.92
N ILE A 329 2.48 -12.63 -2.46
CA ILE A 329 2.26 -13.02 -1.06
C ILE A 329 3.03 -12.12 -0.07
N ILE A 330 4.28 -11.75 -0.39
CA ILE A 330 5.11 -10.94 0.53
C ILE A 330 4.62 -9.49 0.63
N GLY A 331 4.05 -8.92 -0.42
CA GLY A 331 3.55 -7.53 -0.37
C GLY A 331 2.13 -7.39 0.14
N ALA A 332 1.42 -8.50 0.34
CA ALA A 332 0.19 -8.51 1.10
C ALA A 332 0.43 -8.45 2.62
N ILE A 333 1.66 -8.75 3.08
CA ILE A 333 2.01 -8.72 4.51
C ILE A 333 1.99 -7.27 5.00
N LYS A 334 1.12 -7.00 5.98
CA LYS A 334 0.94 -5.67 6.56
C LYS A 334 1.91 -5.42 7.70
N SER A 335 2.31 -4.16 7.87
CA SER A 335 3.09 -3.71 9.03
C SER A 335 2.29 -3.84 10.31
N VAL A 336 2.95 -4.12 11.43
CA VAL A 336 2.38 -4.05 12.79
C VAL A 336 1.79 -2.66 13.10
N ASN A 337 2.22 -1.61 12.39
CA ASN A 337 1.71 -0.25 12.54
C ASN A 337 0.58 0.09 11.55
N ASP A 338 0.18 -0.81 10.65
CA ASP A 338 -0.96 -0.60 9.75
C ASP A 338 -2.24 -0.42 10.59
N ALA A 339 -3.05 0.58 10.25
CA ALA A 339 -4.25 0.92 11.04
C ALA A 339 -5.21 -0.26 11.20
N VAL A 340 -5.30 -1.13 10.20
CA VAL A 340 -6.15 -2.33 10.25
C VAL A 340 -5.55 -3.38 11.18
N ILE A 341 -4.21 -3.48 11.22
CA ILE A 341 -3.48 -4.38 12.12
C ILE A 341 -3.62 -3.95 13.58
N VAL A 342 -3.55 -2.64 13.84
CA VAL A 342 -3.80 -2.09 15.19
C VAL A 342 -5.24 -2.35 15.64
N LEU A 343 -6.22 -2.24 14.74
CA LEU A 343 -7.62 -2.53 15.06
C LEU A 343 -7.86 -3.99 15.44
N ILE A 344 -7.29 -4.94 14.69
CA ILE A 344 -7.45 -6.37 15.00
C ILE A 344 -6.67 -6.76 16.26
N GLN A 345 -5.52 -6.14 16.52
CA GLN A 345 -4.81 -6.28 17.79
C GLN A 345 -5.66 -5.82 18.96
N ASP A 346 -6.29 -4.65 18.87
CA ASP A 346 -7.17 -4.12 19.92
C ASP A 346 -8.42 -4.98 20.12
N GLN A 347 -9.00 -5.50 19.03
CA GLN A 347 -10.11 -6.45 19.08
C GLN A 347 -9.75 -7.69 19.92
N VAL A 348 -8.60 -8.30 19.66
CA VAL A 348 -8.19 -9.52 20.38
C VAL A 348 -7.73 -9.21 21.82
N THR A 349 -6.90 -8.18 22.02
CA THR A 349 -6.22 -7.95 23.31
C THR A 349 -7.01 -7.10 24.31
N LYS A 350 -7.79 -6.12 23.84
CA LYS A 350 -8.53 -5.21 24.72
C LYS A 350 -10.01 -5.56 24.83
N GLN A 351 -10.60 -6.04 23.73
CA GLN A 351 -12.03 -6.36 23.68
C GLN A 351 -12.32 -7.84 23.96
N ASP A 352 -11.28 -8.68 24.09
CA ASP A 352 -11.40 -10.12 24.26
C ASP A 352 -12.36 -10.74 23.23
N GLN A 353 -12.26 -10.28 21.98
CA GLN A 353 -13.19 -10.58 20.90
C GLN A 353 -12.55 -11.49 19.85
N LYS A 354 -13.28 -12.54 19.46
CA LYS A 354 -12.86 -13.49 18.43
C LYS A 354 -12.72 -12.82 17.07
N VAL A 355 -11.87 -13.39 16.24
CA VAL A 355 -11.72 -12.99 14.84
C VAL A 355 -12.73 -13.77 14.00
N SER A 356 -13.50 -13.09 13.14
CA SER A 356 -14.43 -13.78 12.24
C SER A 356 -13.72 -14.49 11.10
N ILE A 357 -14.40 -15.41 10.43
CA ILE A 357 -13.88 -16.12 9.25
C ILE A 357 -13.50 -15.12 8.15
N GLU A 358 -14.34 -14.12 7.89
CA GLU A 358 -14.07 -13.10 6.87
C GLU A 358 -12.84 -12.26 7.22
N GLN A 359 -12.69 -11.89 8.49
CA GLN A 359 -11.48 -11.23 8.98
C GLN A 359 -10.26 -12.14 8.83
N GLY A 360 -10.37 -13.42 9.20
CA GLY A 360 -9.31 -14.42 9.01
C GLY A 360 -8.87 -14.52 7.55
N GLN A 361 -9.81 -14.63 6.61
CA GLN A 361 -9.55 -14.67 5.17
C GLN A 361 -8.93 -13.36 4.64
N GLN A 362 -9.31 -12.22 5.23
CA GLN A 362 -8.75 -10.92 4.85
C GLN A 362 -7.30 -10.73 5.33
N TYR A 363 -6.97 -11.25 6.52
CA TYR A 363 -5.67 -11.04 7.15
C TYR A 363 -4.65 -12.11 6.84
N THR A 364 -5.09 -13.31 6.49
CA THR A 364 -4.21 -14.42 6.11
C THR A 364 -4.10 -14.51 4.59
N ASP A 365 -3.01 -15.11 4.13
CA ASP A 365 -2.80 -15.39 2.71
C ASP A 365 -2.99 -16.89 2.46
N ALA A 366 -3.98 -17.23 1.62
CA ALA A 366 -4.35 -18.61 1.35
C ALA A 366 -3.24 -19.39 0.62
N GLU A 367 -2.52 -18.73 -0.30
CA GLU A 367 -1.44 -19.38 -1.05
C GLU A 367 -0.23 -19.66 -0.15
N LEU A 368 0.13 -18.70 0.71
CA LEU A 368 1.17 -18.86 1.72
C LEU A 368 0.82 -19.98 2.68
N THR A 369 -0.41 -19.96 3.20
CA THR A 369 -0.92 -20.98 4.13
C THR A 369 -0.83 -22.36 3.51
N GLN A 370 -1.25 -22.49 2.25
CA GLN A 370 -1.18 -23.75 1.52
C GLN A 370 0.26 -24.20 1.25
N ALA A 371 1.18 -23.28 0.95
CA ALA A 371 2.59 -23.56 0.74
C ALA A 371 3.29 -24.04 2.02
N VAL A 372 3.02 -23.37 3.15
CA VAL A 372 3.49 -23.78 4.48
C VAL A 372 2.93 -25.16 4.83
N ALA A 373 1.63 -25.40 4.63
CA ALA A 373 0.99 -26.68 4.90
C ALA A 373 1.63 -27.83 4.11
N LYS A 374 1.90 -27.62 2.83
CA LYS A 374 2.61 -28.60 1.97
C LYS A 374 4.00 -28.93 2.51
N LYS A 375 4.80 -27.91 2.78
CA LYS A 375 6.18 -28.10 3.27
C LYS A 375 6.21 -28.72 4.67
N PHE A 376 5.36 -28.27 5.57
CA PHE A 376 5.26 -28.81 6.93
C PHE A 376 4.77 -30.27 6.94
N ASN A 377 3.73 -30.60 6.17
CA ASN A 377 3.21 -31.97 6.13
C ASN A 377 4.23 -32.96 5.56
N VAL A 378 5.12 -32.54 4.64
CA VAL A 378 6.24 -33.38 4.18
C VAL A 378 7.19 -33.71 5.33
N LEU A 379 7.54 -32.73 6.17
CA LEU A 379 8.41 -32.93 7.33
C LEU A 379 7.75 -33.84 8.38
N VAL A 380 6.46 -33.60 8.67
CA VAL A 380 5.64 -34.42 9.57
C VAL A 380 5.55 -35.87 9.07
N ASN A 381 5.27 -36.07 7.79
CA ASN A 381 5.21 -37.41 7.18
C ASN A 381 6.55 -38.13 7.25
N GLY A 382 7.67 -37.41 7.16
CA GLY A 382 9.00 -37.96 7.39
C GLY A 382 9.16 -38.50 8.81
N GLU A 383 8.67 -37.77 9.81
CA GLU A 383 8.71 -38.21 11.21
C GLU A 383 7.74 -39.36 11.50
N GLN A 384 6.52 -39.30 10.99
CA GLN A 384 5.54 -40.38 11.12
C GLN A 384 6.05 -41.66 10.48
N ALA A 385 6.69 -41.59 9.31
CA ALA A 385 7.35 -42.73 8.69
C ALA A 385 8.51 -43.26 9.55
N ARG A 386 9.38 -42.38 10.06
CA ARG A 386 10.50 -42.74 10.95
C ARG A 386 10.04 -43.51 12.20
N THR A 387 8.85 -43.17 12.70
CA THR A 387 8.29 -43.72 13.95
C THR A 387 7.15 -44.72 13.74
N ASN A 388 6.93 -45.16 12.49
CA ASN A 388 5.87 -46.09 12.09
C ASN A 388 4.47 -45.68 12.58
N LYS A 389 4.12 -44.42 12.34
CA LYS A 389 2.83 -43.81 12.66
C LYS A 389 2.03 -43.49 11.39
N THR A 390 0.73 -43.27 11.56
CA THR A 390 -0.17 -42.85 10.48
C THR A 390 0.36 -41.57 9.84
N GLN A 391 0.56 -41.59 8.53
CA GLN A 391 0.98 -40.42 7.77
C GLN A 391 -0.23 -39.53 7.48
N THR A 392 -0.10 -38.24 7.76
CA THR A 392 -1.15 -37.27 7.51
C THR A 392 -1.17 -36.80 6.05
N VAL A 393 -2.36 -36.49 5.57
CA VAL A 393 -2.59 -35.74 4.33
C VAL A 393 -3.17 -34.38 4.66
N ILE A 394 -2.88 -33.40 3.82
CA ILE A 394 -3.55 -32.11 3.92
C ILE A 394 -5.02 -32.34 3.61
N THR A 395 -5.89 -31.84 4.49
CA THR A 395 -7.34 -32.01 4.33
C THR A 395 -7.84 -31.51 2.98
N SER A 396 -8.82 -32.22 2.42
CA SER A 396 -9.55 -31.76 1.23
C SER A 396 -10.71 -30.83 1.57
N ASP A 397 -11.06 -30.71 2.85
CA ASP A 397 -12.08 -29.79 3.35
C ASP A 397 -11.53 -28.36 3.39
N THR A 398 -11.89 -27.55 2.39
CA THR A 398 -11.46 -26.15 2.31
C THR A 398 -12.01 -25.30 3.45
N LYS A 399 -13.17 -25.65 4.01
CA LYS A 399 -13.79 -24.92 5.13
C LYS A 399 -12.99 -25.08 6.42
N ALA A 400 -12.22 -26.17 6.56
CA ALA A 400 -11.31 -26.32 7.68
C ALA A 400 -10.21 -25.23 7.68
N PHE A 401 -9.72 -24.82 6.51
CA PHE A 401 -8.75 -23.71 6.41
C PHE A 401 -9.38 -22.37 6.79
N GLU A 402 -10.63 -22.13 6.38
CA GLU A 402 -11.38 -20.94 6.75
C GLU A 402 -11.54 -20.81 8.27
N MET A 403 -11.69 -21.94 8.97
CA MET A 403 -11.77 -21.97 10.44
C MET A 403 -10.42 -21.82 11.15
N GLU A 404 -9.29 -22.23 10.54
CA GLU A 404 -7.96 -22.05 11.14
C GLU A 404 -7.36 -20.67 10.88
N ALA A 405 -7.78 -19.98 9.82
CA ALA A 405 -7.34 -18.62 9.49
C ALA A 405 -7.56 -17.61 10.64
N PRO A 406 -8.79 -17.42 11.19
CA PRO A 406 -8.99 -16.51 12.32
C PRO A 406 -8.18 -16.94 13.53
N ARG A 407 -7.97 -18.25 13.72
CA ARG A 407 -7.22 -18.77 14.85
C ARG A 407 -5.75 -18.35 14.82
N ALA A 408 -5.10 -18.40 13.65
CA ALA A 408 -3.73 -17.92 13.50
C ALA A 408 -3.60 -16.42 13.82
N VAL A 409 -4.61 -15.61 13.47
CA VAL A 409 -4.67 -14.18 13.81
C VAL A 409 -4.82 -13.97 15.32
N GLU A 410 -5.72 -14.70 15.97
CA GLU A 410 -5.90 -14.63 17.43
C GLU A 410 -4.60 -14.97 18.18
N VAL A 411 -3.88 -16.02 17.74
CA VAL A 411 -2.61 -16.47 18.34
C VAL A 411 -1.52 -15.38 18.27
N MET A 412 -1.52 -14.53 17.23
CA MET A 412 -0.57 -13.40 17.11
C MET A 412 -0.66 -12.43 18.28
N TYR A 413 -1.90 -12.14 18.70
CA TYR A 413 -2.15 -11.09 19.67
C TYR A 413 -2.49 -11.64 21.07
N ASN A 414 -2.89 -12.90 21.14
CA ASN A 414 -3.11 -13.64 22.38
C ASN A 414 -2.60 -15.08 22.22
N PHE A 415 -1.32 -15.31 22.54
CA PHE A 415 -0.67 -16.62 22.44
C PHE A 415 -1.17 -17.56 23.56
N SER A 416 -2.33 -18.16 23.33
CA SER A 416 -3.03 -19.02 24.30
C SER A 416 -3.91 -20.03 23.57
N HIS A 417 -4.03 -21.24 24.10
CA HIS A 417 -5.02 -22.24 23.64
C HIS A 417 -6.47 -21.86 23.99
N THR A 418 -6.65 -20.94 24.94
CA THR A 418 -7.96 -20.36 25.22
C THR A 418 -8.22 -19.22 24.23
N ARG A 419 -9.26 -19.39 23.40
CA ARG A 419 -9.72 -18.34 22.48
C ARG A 419 -10.38 -17.18 23.24
N PRO A 420 -10.44 -15.98 22.63
CA PRO A 420 -11.22 -14.87 23.18
C PRO A 420 -12.68 -15.26 23.42
N ILE A 421 -13.32 -14.66 24.44
CA ILE A 421 -14.67 -15.10 24.88
C ILE A 421 -15.78 -14.45 24.06
N ASN A 422 -15.62 -13.19 23.67
CA ASN A 422 -16.67 -12.42 23.01
C ASN A 422 -16.79 -12.81 21.52
N PRO A 423 -18.02 -12.93 20.98
CA PRO A 423 -18.25 -13.24 19.58
C PRO A 423 -17.71 -12.11 18.67
N PRO A 424 -17.34 -12.39 17.41
CA PRO A 424 -16.80 -11.38 16.52
C PRO A 424 -17.77 -10.21 16.31
N ALA A 425 -17.25 -8.99 16.14
CA ALA A 425 -18.07 -7.78 16.01
C ALA A 425 -18.94 -7.81 14.75
N THR A 426 -18.42 -8.46 13.71
CA THR A 426 -19.04 -8.62 12.39
C THR A 426 -18.56 -9.93 11.77
N GLY A 427 -19.40 -10.54 10.93
CA GLY A 427 -19.06 -11.79 10.24
C GLY A 427 -19.37 -13.04 11.05
N HIS A 428 -18.87 -14.18 10.58
CA HIS A 428 -19.19 -15.50 11.11
C HIS A 428 -18.08 -16.06 12.00
N GLU A 429 -18.46 -16.78 13.06
CA GLU A 429 -17.51 -17.53 13.89
C GLU A 429 -17.24 -18.94 13.34
N GLU A 430 -18.27 -19.56 12.74
CA GLU A 430 -18.22 -20.93 12.25
C GLU A 430 -18.70 -21.02 10.81
N VAL A 431 -18.14 -21.98 10.07
CA VAL A 431 -18.58 -22.35 8.72
C VAL A 431 -19.85 -23.19 8.79
N SER A 432 -20.68 -23.14 7.75
CA SER A 432 -21.84 -24.01 7.64
C SER A 432 -21.56 -25.23 6.77
N TYR A 433 -21.96 -26.40 7.22
CA TYR A 433 -21.92 -27.64 6.43
C TYR A 433 -23.34 -28.06 6.06
N GLN A 434 -23.50 -28.59 4.85
CA GLN A 434 -24.74 -29.21 4.41
C GLN A 434 -24.83 -30.64 4.92
N LYS A 435 -26.05 -31.12 5.19
CA LYS A 435 -26.23 -32.52 5.59
C LYS A 435 -25.71 -33.45 4.50
N GLY A 436 -24.85 -34.39 4.87
CA GLY A 436 -24.16 -35.29 3.96
C GLY A 436 -22.84 -34.77 3.41
N GLU A 437 -22.47 -33.51 3.70
CA GLU A 437 -21.17 -32.94 3.32
C GLU A 437 -20.04 -33.58 4.13
N THR A 438 -18.92 -33.87 3.47
CA THR A 438 -17.69 -34.31 4.13
C THR A 438 -17.04 -33.13 4.83
N TYR A 439 -16.58 -33.33 6.06
CA TYR A 439 -15.85 -32.32 6.82
C TYR A 439 -14.68 -32.93 7.57
N MET A 440 -13.66 -32.14 7.86
CA MET A 440 -12.59 -32.56 8.76
C MET A 440 -12.99 -32.25 10.20
N ASN A 441 -13.02 -33.27 11.07
CA ASN A 441 -13.07 -32.99 12.51
C ASN A 441 -11.73 -32.38 12.96
N ARG A 442 -11.75 -31.34 13.80
CA ARG A 442 -10.54 -30.66 14.29
C ARG A 442 -10.32 -31.06 15.74
N SER A 443 -9.66 -32.20 15.95
CA SER A 443 -9.59 -32.88 17.26
C SER A 443 -8.40 -32.47 18.12
N THR A 444 -7.43 -31.76 17.56
CA THR A 444 -6.25 -31.26 18.28
C THR A 444 -6.00 -29.80 17.93
N GLU A 445 -5.21 -29.10 18.73
CA GLU A 445 -4.68 -27.78 18.40
C GLU A 445 -3.21 -27.68 18.83
N ASN A 446 -2.37 -27.19 17.92
CA ASN A 446 -0.99 -26.78 18.20
C ASN A 446 -0.81 -25.35 17.70
N ILE A 447 -0.14 -24.49 18.49
CA ILE A 447 0.08 -23.08 18.14
C ILE A 447 1.55 -22.68 18.25
N SER A 448 2.01 -21.82 17.33
CA SER A 448 3.41 -21.35 17.30
C SER A 448 3.48 -19.86 17.00
N SER A 449 4.59 -19.27 17.43
CA SER A 449 5.01 -17.92 17.07
C SER A 449 6.50 -17.96 16.75
N SER A 450 6.89 -17.35 15.63
CA SER A 450 8.27 -17.38 15.15
C SER A 450 8.62 -16.09 14.43
N GLN A 451 9.90 -15.73 14.46
CA GLN A 451 10.43 -14.50 13.88
C GLN A 451 11.50 -14.82 12.84
N PHE A 452 11.47 -14.10 11.72
CA PHE A 452 12.38 -14.32 10.59
C PHE A 452 12.95 -13.00 10.11
N PHE A 453 14.27 -12.89 10.01
CA PHE A 453 14.87 -11.68 9.42
C PHE A 453 14.51 -11.56 7.94
N LYS A 454 14.12 -10.35 7.52
CA LYS A 454 13.79 -10.09 6.11
C LYS A 454 14.95 -10.38 5.17
N LYS A 455 16.19 -10.20 5.63
CA LYS A 455 17.41 -10.53 4.89
C LYS A 455 17.51 -12.01 4.51
N ASP A 456 16.85 -12.91 5.26
CA ASP A 456 16.87 -14.35 4.99
C ASP A 456 15.73 -14.76 4.04
N VAL A 457 14.63 -13.99 4.07
CA VAL A 457 13.48 -14.15 3.15
C VAL A 457 13.79 -13.58 1.76
N VAL A 458 14.51 -12.46 1.68
CA VAL A 458 14.89 -11.78 0.44
C VAL A 458 13.68 -11.54 -0.48
N GLY A 459 12.54 -11.17 0.11
CA GLY A 459 11.29 -10.93 -0.63
C GLY A 459 10.68 -12.16 -1.32
N ASN A 460 11.09 -13.39 -0.97
CA ASN A 460 10.64 -14.61 -1.65
C ASN A 460 9.65 -15.42 -0.78
N ALA A 461 8.43 -15.60 -1.27
CA ALA A 461 7.36 -16.33 -0.58
C ALA A 461 7.66 -17.83 -0.38
N ASP A 462 8.38 -18.48 -1.31
CA ASP A 462 8.81 -19.87 -1.15
C ASP A 462 9.84 -20.01 -0.03
N LYS A 463 10.77 -19.05 0.09
CA LYS A 463 11.71 -18.99 1.22
C LYS A 463 10.97 -18.75 2.54
N LEU A 464 10.06 -17.77 2.60
CA LEU A 464 9.29 -17.49 3.81
C LEU A 464 8.48 -18.73 4.26
N SER A 465 7.74 -19.35 3.34
CA SER A 465 6.96 -20.56 3.67
C SER A 465 7.84 -21.72 4.13
N THR A 466 9.03 -21.88 3.56
CA THR A 466 10.02 -22.87 4.01
C THR A 466 10.53 -22.58 5.43
N LEU A 467 10.84 -21.32 5.73
CA LEU A 467 11.29 -20.90 7.05
C LEU A 467 10.20 -21.12 8.11
N ILE A 468 8.95 -20.76 7.80
CA ILE A 468 7.81 -20.99 8.69
C ILE A 468 7.61 -22.50 8.94
N ALA A 469 7.54 -23.32 7.89
CA ALA A 469 7.37 -24.76 8.02
C ALA A 469 8.50 -25.42 8.83
N ASN A 470 9.75 -24.99 8.62
CA ASN A 470 10.89 -25.47 9.39
C ASN A 470 10.79 -25.05 10.86
N ALA A 471 10.43 -23.80 11.16
CA ALA A 471 10.26 -23.33 12.53
C ALA A 471 9.16 -24.11 13.26
N MET A 472 8.01 -24.34 12.62
CA MET A 472 6.95 -25.19 13.13
C MET A 472 7.45 -26.61 13.42
N PHE A 473 8.20 -27.22 12.49
CA PHE A 473 8.72 -28.57 12.68
C PHE A 473 9.73 -28.66 13.80
N GLN A 474 10.60 -27.64 13.93
CA GLN A 474 11.54 -27.56 15.04
C GLN A 474 10.80 -27.47 16.39
N GLN A 475 9.79 -26.60 16.49
CA GLN A 475 9.03 -26.40 17.73
C GLN A 475 8.15 -27.61 18.08
N TYR A 476 7.29 -28.05 17.17
CA TYR A 476 6.29 -29.07 17.47
C TYR A 476 6.84 -30.49 17.50
N ILE A 477 7.87 -30.76 16.69
CA ILE A 477 8.36 -32.12 16.47
C ILE A 477 9.75 -32.28 17.04
N VAL A 478 10.76 -31.60 16.49
CA VAL A 478 12.15 -31.86 16.84
C VAL A 478 12.42 -31.60 18.32
N GLY A 479 11.96 -30.47 18.87
CA GLY A 479 12.14 -30.14 20.28
C GLY A 479 11.41 -31.07 21.23
N GLU A 480 10.33 -31.72 20.79
CA GLU A 480 9.45 -32.54 21.64
C GLU A 480 9.59 -34.05 21.43
N ARG A 481 10.49 -34.45 20.54
CA ARG A 481 10.90 -35.84 20.36
C ARG A 481 11.42 -36.44 21.67
N PRO A 482 11.17 -37.73 21.95
CA PRO A 482 11.74 -38.41 23.11
C PRO A 482 13.27 -38.27 23.17
N GLU A 483 13.95 -38.31 22.00
CA GLU A 483 15.40 -38.18 21.92
C GLU A 483 15.92 -36.80 22.37
N ASN A 484 15.07 -35.75 22.28
CA ASN A 484 15.41 -34.37 22.61
C ASN A 484 14.70 -33.84 23.86
N ASN A 485 13.76 -34.61 24.43
CA ASN A 485 12.89 -34.20 25.52
C ASN A 485 12.87 -35.24 26.66
N GLY A 486 14.06 -35.67 27.11
CA GLY A 486 14.21 -36.49 28.31
C GLY A 486 13.52 -37.87 28.26
N GLY A 487 13.33 -38.43 27.07
CA GLY A 487 12.67 -39.72 26.86
C GLY A 487 11.14 -39.67 26.82
N VAL A 488 10.52 -38.49 26.93
CA VAL A 488 9.07 -38.31 26.83
C VAL A 488 8.69 -37.48 25.60
N THR A 489 7.50 -37.74 25.05
CA THR A 489 6.95 -36.90 23.98
C THR A 489 6.27 -35.67 24.55
N GLY A 490 6.49 -34.51 23.96
CA GLY A 490 5.72 -33.30 24.28
C GLY A 490 4.29 -33.33 23.74
N GLY A 491 3.49 -32.33 24.14
CA GLY A 491 2.06 -32.25 23.81
C GLY A 491 1.81 -32.01 22.31
N HIS A 492 2.63 -31.17 21.67
CA HIS A 492 2.52 -30.91 20.24
C HIS A 492 2.87 -32.15 19.43
N TYR A 493 3.92 -32.86 19.82
CA TYR A 493 4.32 -34.14 19.23
C TYR A 493 3.21 -35.18 19.37
N GLN A 494 2.58 -35.25 20.55
CA GLN A 494 1.48 -36.18 20.80
C GLN A 494 0.29 -35.90 19.87
N ASN A 495 -0.06 -34.63 19.68
CA ASN A 495 -1.17 -34.20 18.82
C ASN A 495 -0.93 -34.46 17.32
N ILE A 496 0.31 -34.33 16.83
CA ILE A 496 0.59 -34.45 15.38
C ILE A 496 1.08 -35.85 14.99
N ILE A 497 2.01 -36.44 15.76
CA ILE A 497 2.68 -37.69 15.37
C ILE A 497 1.98 -38.91 15.96
N ASN A 498 1.56 -38.84 17.23
CA ASN A 498 1.02 -40.00 17.94
C ASN A 498 -0.51 -40.08 17.94
N SER A 499 -1.21 -39.06 17.44
CA SER A 499 -2.68 -38.98 17.50
C SER A 499 -3.39 -40.02 16.63
N GLY A 500 -2.73 -40.50 15.57
CA GLY A 500 -3.29 -41.46 14.63
C GLY A 500 -4.30 -40.87 13.65
N PHE A 501 -4.49 -39.55 13.68
CA PHE A 501 -5.35 -38.81 12.75
C PHE A 501 -4.77 -38.81 11.33
N LYS A 502 -5.66 -38.78 10.33
CA LYS A 502 -5.29 -38.87 8.90
C LYS A 502 -5.13 -37.52 8.22
N ASN A 503 -5.79 -36.49 8.74
CA ASN A 503 -5.86 -35.18 8.12
C ASN A 503 -5.17 -34.13 8.99
N ILE A 504 -4.56 -33.15 8.33
CA ILE A 504 -3.97 -31.96 8.95
C ILE A 504 -4.44 -30.70 8.23
N VAL A 505 -4.68 -29.64 8.99
CA VAL A 505 -5.01 -28.30 8.51
C VAL A 505 -4.19 -27.27 9.28
N ILE A 506 -3.85 -26.16 8.61
CA ILE A 506 -2.97 -25.12 9.15
C ILE A 506 -3.55 -23.75 8.81
N GLY A 507 -3.56 -22.84 9.79
CA GLY A 507 -3.69 -21.41 9.58
C GLY A 507 -2.33 -20.73 9.74
N VAL A 508 -2.02 -19.76 8.88
CA VAL A 508 -0.77 -18.99 8.93
C VAL A 508 -1.09 -17.51 8.84
N TYR A 509 -0.58 -16.73 9.79
CA TYR A 509 -0.68 -15.28 9.76
C TYR A 509 0.69 -14.65 9.94
N VAL A 510 1.00 -13.63 9.14
CA VAL A 510 2.31 -12.97 9.13
C VAL A 510 2.12 -11.47 9.18
N VAL A 511 2.90 -10.80 10.02
CA VAL A 511 3.00 -9.35 10.08
C VAL A 511 4.44 -8.89 9.91
N ASP A 512 4.60 -7.72 9.32
CA ASP A 512 5.88 -7.04 9.17
C ASP A 512 6.18 -6.21 10.43
N ASN A 513 7.27 -6.55 11.12
CA ASN A 513 7.75 -5.87 12.32
C ASN A 513 9.16 -5.30 12.10
N GLY A 514 9.32 -4.49 11.04
CA GLY A 514 10.55 -3.75 10.78
C GLY A 514 11.60 -4.62 10.10
N ASP A 515 12.65 -5.03 10.81
CA ASP A 515 13.72 -5.86 10.24
C ASP A 515 13.35 -7.37 10.15
N ILE A 516 12.23 -7.74 10.76
CA ILE A 516 11.75 -9.11 10.87
C ILE A 516 10.29 -9.24 10.40
N TYR A 517 9.93 -10.43 9.94
CA TYR A 517 8.55 -10.91 9.89
C TYR A 517 8.26 -11.70 11.15
N THR A 518 7.09 -11.47 11.76
CA THR A 518 6.54 -12.33 12.81
C THR A 518 5.45 -13.18 12.18
N ALA A 519 5.54 -14.50 12.32
CA ALA A 519 4.51 -15.42 11.87
C ALA A 519 3.93 -16.22 13.04
N THR A 520 2.61 -16.37 13.07
CA THR A 520 1.91 -17.29 13.95
C THR A 520 1.20 -18.37 13.16
N THR A 521 1.11 -19.55 13.76
CA THR A 521 0.39 -20.67 13.15
C THR A 521 -0.53 -21.33 14.15
N ALA A 522 -1.62 -21.88 13.63
CA ALA A 522 -2.50 -22.81 14.31
C ALA A 522 -2.60 -24.08 13.46
N VAL A 523 -2.47 -25.24 14.08
CA VAL A 523 -2.49 -26.54 13.41
C VAL A 523 -3.49 -27.44 14.11
N ALA A 524 -4.41 -28.01 13.34
CA ALA A 524 -5.33 -29.04 13.82
C ALA A 524 -5.14 -30.34 13.04
N THR A 525 -5.30 -31.46 13.74
CA THR A 525 -5.35 -32.80 13.14
C THR A 525 -6.66 -33.48 13.44
N GLY A 526 -7.06 -34.39 12.55
CA GLY A 526 -8.33 -35.11 12.65
C GLY A 526 -8.57 -36.11 11.53
N ASN A 527 -9.81 -36.55 11.40
CA ASN A 527 -10.31 -37.48 10.40
C ASN A 527 -11.51 -36.87 9.67
N ASP A 528 -11.77 -37.37 8.46
CA ASP A 528 -12.99 -37.04 7.74
C ASP A 528 -14.21 -37.63 8.44
N GLY A 529 -15.26 -36.81 8.53
CA GLY A 529 -16.58 -37.17 8.96
C GLY A 529 -17.62 -36.81 7.91
N THR A 530 -18.87 -37.19 8.16
CA THR A 530 -20.03 -36.77 7.37
C THR A 530 -20.94 -35.93 8.26
N TYR A 531 -21.23 -34.70 7.85
CA TYR A 531 -22.05 -33.79 8.63
C TYR A 531 -23.50 -34.26 8.64
N ASN A 532 -24.05 -34.54 9.82
CA ASN A 532 -25.38 -35.16 9.95
C ASN A 532 -26.52 -34.15 10.15
N GLY A 533 -26.22 -32.86 10.27
CA GLY A 533 -27.22 -31.79 10.30
C GLY A 533 -27.95 -31.61 11.63
N ASN A 534 -27.21 -31.58 12.74
CA ASN A 534 -27.73 -31.09 14.02
C ASN A 534 -27.11 -29.75 14.37
#